data_AF-A0AAV5K933-F1
#
_entry.id   AF-A0AAV5K933-F1
#
_cell.length_a   1.000
_cell.length_b   1.000
_cell.length_c   1.000
_cell.angle_alpha   90.00
_cell.angle_beta   90.00
_cell.angle_gamma   90.00
#
_symmetry.space_group_name_H-M   'P 1'
#
loop_
_entity.id
_entity.type
_entity.pdbx_description
1 polymer ?
#
loop_
_entity_poly.entity_id
_entity_poly.type
_entity_poly.pdbx_seq_one_letter_code
_entity_poly.pdbx_strand_id
1 'polypeptide(L)'
;MSCFSIDRVCARRKIALNIKEINQRIDDIVEEKAKYHSLSMSISNTINHPQQRPETSSFVDVSKLCGRDKEKADILNYLWGGSGEEEAGEVIPTISIVGMGGLGKTALAQLIYNDNEVKKHFDRVIWVCVSDLFDEKKVARAIIQGLEKLGDGAAYGLESNPLQFLLERISNSIQGMKYFLVLDDVWDGNKGERWEGLKTTFKFGAPGSRILVTTRDVTVAKMMGSSSSQIIFLEKLTDEQCWSVVKHIALEGRDDQNLEKIGREIAEKCKGLPLAAKTLGSLLKNWTCLWRGEISNVE
;
A
#
# COMPACT_ATOMS: atom_id res chain seq x y z
N MET A 1 -13.99 -1.37 74.33
CA MET A 1 -13.74 -0.51 73.16
C MET A 1 -12.55 -1.06 72.37
N SER A 2 -12.72 -1.93 71.37
CA SER A 2 -11.57 -2.30 70.49
C SER A 2 -11.85 -2.95 69.14
N CYS A 3 -13.08 -3.33 68.77
CA CYS A 3 -13.28 -4.06 67.49
C CYS A 3 -13.42 -3.16 66.24
N PHE A 4 -13.87 -1.90 66.36
CA PHE A 4 -14.10 -1.03 65.19
C PHE A 4 -12.85 -0.39 64.57
N SER A 5 -11.70 -0.37 65.27
CA SER A 5 -10.47 0.24 64.75
C SER A 5 -9.64 -0.73 63.90
N ILE A 6 -9.72 -2.03 64.16
CA ILE A 6 -8.91 -3.07 63.48
C ILE A 6 -9.38 -3.25 62.04
N ASP A 7 -10.69 -3.29 61.77
CA ASP A 7 -11.24 -3.43 60.41
C ASP A 7 -10.87 -2.26 59.49
N ARG A 8 -10.86 -1.02 60.02
CA ARG A 8 -10.42 0.16 59.26
C ARG A 8 -8.93 0.11 58.96
N VAL A 9 -8.12 -0.42 59.87
CA VAL A 9 -6.67 -0.58 59.67
C VAL A 9 -6.39 -1.67 58.63
N CYS A 10 -7.12 -2.78 58.66
CA CYS A 10 -7.04 -3.85 57.66
C CYS A 10 -7.46 -3.37 56.26
N ALA A 11 -8.56 -2.60 56.16
CA ALA A 11 -9.00 -2.01 54.89
C ALA A 11 -7.98 -1.01 54.32
N ARG A 12 -7.42 -0.13 55.17
CA ARG A 12 -6.36 0.81 54.77
C ARG A 12 -5.08 0.10 54.34
N ARG A 13 -4.70 -0.99 55.02
CA ARG A 13 -3.56 -1.83 54.63
C ARG A 13 -3.77 -2.48 53.27
N LYS A 14 -4.98 -2.98 52.99
CA LYS A 14 -5.33 -3.57 51.69
C LYS A 14 -5.26 -2.54 50.55
N ILE A 15 -5.79 -1.34 50.77
CA ILE A 15 -5.70 -0.24 49.81
C ILE A 15 -4.23 0.16 49.57
N ALA A 16 -3.42 0.26 50.63
CA ALA A 16 -2.00 0.59 50.51
C ALA A 16 -1.21 -0.47 49.73
N LEU A 17 -1.54 -1.76 49.89
CA LEU A 17 -0.92 -2.84 49.12
C LEU A 17 -1.33 -2.77 47.63
N ASN A 18 -2.60 -2.49 47.33
CA ASN A 18 -3.06 -2.33 45.95
C ASN A 18 -2.41 -1.12 45.26
N ILE A 19 -2.27 0.01 45.96
CA ILE A 19 -1.56 1.19 45.44
C ILE A 19 -0.10 0.86 45.15
N LYS A 20 0.55 0.09 46.04
CA LYS A 20 1.93 -0.35 45.84
C LYS A 20 2.07 -1.24 44.60
N GLU A 21 1.14 -2.17 44.38
CA GLU A 21 1.11 -3.03 43.20
C GLU A 21 0.89 -2.24 41.90
N ILE A 22 -0.04 -1.27 41.91
CA ILE A 22 -0.28 -0.40 40.76
C ILE A 22 0.95 0.43 40.43
N ASN A 23 1.61 1.02 41.43
CA ASN A 23 2.82 1.81 41.21
C ASN A 23 3.94 0.95 40.62
N GLN A 24 4.10 -0.28 41.10
CA GLN A 24 5.10 -1.20 40.56
C GLN A 24 4.83 -1.55 39.10
N ARG A 25 3.57 -1.78 38.72
CA ARG A 25 3.19 -2.00 37.32
C ARG A 25 3.40 -0.77 36.44
N ILE A 26 3.21 0.44 36.99
CA ILE A 26 3.51 1.69 36.28
C ILE A 26 5.01 1.82 36.04
N ASP A 27 5.83 1.53 37.04
CA ASP A 27 7.29 1.56 36.93
C ASP A 27 7.79 0.56 35.87
N ASP A 28 7.24 -0.66 35.85
CA ASP A 28 7.54 -1.67 34.84
C ASP A 28 7.19 -1.17 33.42
N ILE A 29 6.03 -0.55 33.24
CA ILE A 29 5.60 0.03 31.94
C ILE A 29 6.52 1.19 31.54
N VAL A 30 6.95 2.03 32.49
CA VAL A 30 7.86 3.16 32.23
C VAL A 30 9.23 2.63 31.80
N GLU A 31 9.75 1.59 32.45
CA GLU A 31 11.02 0.96 32.11
C GLU A 31 10.96 0.26 30.74
N GLU A 32 9.87 -0.45 30.46
CA GLU A 32 9.63 -1.09 29.17
C GLU A 32 9.51 -0.05 28.05
N LYS A 33 8.76 1.04 28.29
CA LYS A 33 8.68 2.19 27.39
C LYS A 33 10.04 2.83 27.15
N ALA A 34 10.88 2.96 28.17
CA ALA A 34 12.23 3.51 28.03
C ALA A 34 13.14 2.59 27.18
N LYS A 35 13.01 1.27 27.33
CA LYS A 35 13.71 0.28 26.48
C LYS A 35 13.27 0.37 25.02
N TYR A 36 11.95 0.42 24.76
CA TYR A 36 11.43 0.62 23.40
C TYR A 36 11.82 1.99 22.84
N HIS A 37 11.84 3.04 23.66
CA HIS A 37 12.21 4.38 23.22
C HIS A 37 13.71 4.46 22.90
N SER A 38 14.58 3.85 23.71
CA SER A 38 16.02 3.74 23.44
C SER A 38 16.32 2.92 22.18
N LEU A 39 15.61 1.81 21.97
CA LEU A 39 15.68 1.03 20.72
C LEU A 39 15.19 1.87 19.54
N SER A 40 14.09 2.61 19.71
CA SER A 40 13.55 3.51 18.68
C SER A 40 14.50 4.67 18.34
N MET A 41 15.21 5.24 19.32
CA MET A 41 16.20 6.30 19.11
C MET A 41 17.48 5.78 18.47
N SER A 42 17.90 4.55 18.79
CA SER A 42 19.06 3.90 18.15
C SER A 42 18.76 3.58 16.67
N ILE A 43 17.53 3.17 16.38
CA ILE A 43 17.01 3.03 15.02
C ILE A 43 16.91 4.41 14.34
N SER A 44 16.40 5.43 15.02
CA SER A 44 16.23 6.80 14.48
C SER A 44 17.56 7.51 14.20
N ASN A 45 18.59 7.31 15.03
CA ASN A 45 19.92 7.89 14.80
C ASN A 45 20.65 7.27 13.61
N THR A 46 20.31 6.03 13.23
CA THR A 46 20.74 5.40 11.98
C THR A 46 19.93 5.91 10.77
N ILE A 47 18.78 6.54 11.03
CA ILE A 47 17.74 6.97 10.07
C ILE A 47 17.70 8.50 9.90
N ASN A 48 18.68 9.26 10.41
CA ASN A 48 18.76 10.73 10.19
C ASN A 48 19.12 11.15 8.74
N HIS A 49 18.96 10.26 7.76
CA HIS A 49 18.72 10.68 6.38
C HIS A 49 17.21 10.88 6.22
N PRO A 50 16.71 11.97 5.61
CA PRO A 50 15.30 12.06 5.27
C PRO A 50 14.92 10.79 4.51
N GLN A 51 14.19 9.89 5.18
CA GLN A 51 13.81 8.61 4.61
C GLN A 51 12.84 8.91 3.47
N GLN A 52 13.40 8.99 2.27
CA GLN A 52 12.62 8.91 1.04
C GLN A 52 11.74 7.67 1.16
N ARG A 53 10.45 7.82 0.87
CA ARG A 53 9.57 6.66 0.90
C ARG A 53 10.08 5.68 -0.15
N PRO A 54 10.13 4.37 0.14
CA PRO A 54 10.60 3.40 -0.83
C PRO A 54 9.82 3.52 -2.14
N GLU A 55 10.54 3.61 -3.26
CA GLU A 55 9.90 3.57 -4.57
C GLU A 55 9.22 2.22 -4.78
N THR A 56 8.02 2.25 -5.38
CA THR A 56 7.30 1.05 -5.79
C THR A 56 7.44 0.83 -7.28
N SER A 57 7.55 -0.43 -7.69
CA SER A 57 7.60 -0.80 -9.10
C SER A 57 6.37 -1.62 -9.48
N SER A 58 6.02 -1.63 -10.76
CA SER A 58 5.02 -2.54 -11.30
C SER A 58 5.52 -3.98 -11.44
N PHE A 59 6.84 -4.20 -11.31
CA PHE A 59 7.46 -5.51 -11.50
C PHE A 59 7.31 -6.38 -10.25
N VAL A 60 6.29 -7.22 -10.26
CA VAL A 60 5.98 -8.14 -9.17
C VAL A 60 5.59 -9.51 -9.73
N ASP A 61 5.89 -10.54 -8.96
CA ASP A 61 5.31 -11.85 -9.19
C ASP A 61 3.84 -11.85 -8.75
N VAL A 62 2.95 -11.60 -9.71
CA VAL A 62 1.50 -11.52 -9.47
C VAL A 62 0.91 -12.82 -8.91
N SER A 63 1.56 -13.97 -9.14
CA SER A 63 1.09 -15.25 -8.60
C SER A 63 1.10 -15.26 -7.06
N LYS A 64 1.96 -14.43 -6.45
CA LYS A 64 2.08 -14.27 -5.01
C LYS A 64 1.07 -13.30 -4.38
N LEU A 65 0.22 -12.68 -5.18
CA LEU A 65 -0.78 -11.73 -4.73
C LEU A 65 -2.15 -12.40 -4.76
N CYS A 66 -2.80 -12.54 -3.61
CA CYS A 66 -4.12 -13.17 -3.49
C CYS A 66 -5.00 -12.47 -2.45
N GLY A 67 -6.30 -12.80 -2.45
CA GLY A 67 -7.27 -12.32 -1.46
C GLY A 67 -7.95 -10.99 -1.80
N ARG A 68 -7.79 -10.48 -3.03
CA ARG A 68 -8.41 -9.22 -3.51
C ARG A 68 -9.17 -9.40 -4.83
N ASP A 69 -9.67 -10.60 -5.08
CA ASP A 69 -10.29 -10.96 -6.36
C ASP A 69 -11.57 -10.16 -6.63
N LYS A 70 -12.33 -9.87 -5.57
CA LYS A 70 -13.54 -9.03 -5.66
C LYS A 70 -13.19 -7.60 -6.07
N GLU A 71 -12.30 -6.95 -5.33
CA GLU A 71 -11.91 -5.56 -5.64
C GLU A 71 -11.21 -5.45 -7.00
N LYS A 72 -10.45 -6.49 -7.39
CA LYS A 72 -9.89 -6.58 -8.74
C LYS A 72 -11.00 -6.60 -9.80
N ALA A 73 -12.00 -7.48 -9.64
CA ALA A 73 -13.11 -7.58 -10.58
C ALA A 73 -13.91 -6.28 -10.68
N ASP A 74 -14.18 -5.62 -9.55
CA ASP A 74 -14.86 -4.33 -9.49
C ASP A 74 -14.09 -3.27 -10.30
N ILE A 75 -12.76 -3.19 -10.14
CA ILE A 75 -11.93 -2.24 -10.90
C ILE A 75 -11.94 -2.56 -12.39
N LEU A 76 -11.80 -3.83 -12.77
CA LEU A 76 -11.84 -4.22 -14.17
C LEU A 76 -13.17 -3.85 -14.83
N ASN A 77 -14.29 -4.04 -14.12
CA ASN A 77 -15.60 -3.60 -14.59
C ASN A 77 -15.66 -2.09 -14.83
N TYR A 78 -15.09 -1.28 -13.94
CA TYR A 78 -15.00 0.18 -14.14
C TYR A 78 -14.09 0.56 -15.32
N LEU A 79 -13.01 -0.20 -15.57
CA LEU A 79 -12.14 0.05 -16.72
C LEU A 79 -12.88 -0.18 -18.05
N TRP A 80 -13.77 -1.18 -18.10
CA TRP A 80 -14.55 -1.49 -19.30
C TRP A 80 -15.83 -0.65 -19.45
N GLY A 81 -16.47 -0.27 -18.33
CA GLY A 81 -17.85 0.22 -18.28
C GLY A 81 -18.12 1.66 -18.74
N GLY A 82 -17.21 2.31 -19.46
CA GLY A 82 -17.39 3.73 -19.84
C GLY A 82 -17.38 3.98 -21.33
N SER A 83 -18.24 3.29 -22.09
CA SER A 83 -18.50 3.56 -23.51
C SER A 83 -19.83 4.28 -23.77
N GLY A 84 -20.44 4.90 -22.76
CA GLY A 84 -21.72 5.60 -22.88
C GLY A 84 -21.78 6.86 -22.03
N GLU A 85 -22.10 7.99 -22.68
CA GLU A 85 -22.57 9.31 -22.22
C GLU A 85 -21.81 10.05 -21.08
N GLU A 86 -21.08 9.37 -20.20
CA GLU A 86 -20.22 9.96 -19.16
C GLU A 86 -18.88 10.51 -19.70
N GLU A 87 -18.56 10.24 -20.97
CA GLU A 87 -17.35 10.75 -21.64
C GLU A 87 -17.48 12.22 -22.09
N ALA A 88 -18.60 12.88 -21.81
CA ALA A 88 -18.84 14.29 -22.15
C ALA A 88 -18.26 15.28 -21.12
N GLY A 89 -17.53 14.82 -20.10
CA GLY A 89 -16.89 15.66 -19.09
C GLY A 89 -15.45 16.05 -19.43
N GLU A 90 -15.02 17.24 -19.01
CA GLU A 90 -13.63 17.73 -19.14
C GLU A 90 -12.59 16.92 -18.34
N VAL A 91 -13.03 15.96 -17.52
CA VAL A 91 -12.21 15.23 -16.55
C VAL A 91 -12.14 13.76 -16.92
N ILE A 92 -10.93 13.22 -17.05
CA ILE A 92 -10.74 11.79 -17.33
C ILE A 92 -11.23 10.94 -16.16
N PRO A 93 -11.95 9.82 -16.42
CA PRO A 93 -12.39 8.92 -15.36
C PRO A 93 -11.21 8.38 -14.53
N THR A 94 -11.22 8.73 -13.24
CA THR A 94 -10.20 8.33 -12.26
C THR A 94 -10.81 7.38 -11.24
N ILE A 95 -10.24 6.18 -11.13
CA ILE A 95 -10.57 5.19 -10.09
C ILE A 95 -9.54 5.33 -8.96
N SER A 96 -9.99 5.37 -7.72
CA SER A 96 -9.10 5.52 -6.56
C SER A 96 -9.21 4.34 -5.60
N ILE A 97 -8.09 3.73 -5.26
CA ILE A 97 -7.96 2.73 -4.19
C ILE A 97 -7.51 3.44 -2.91
N VAL A 98 -8.37 3.48 -1.89
CA VAL A 98 -8.13 4.19 -0.64
C VAL A 98 -8.05 3.23 0.53
N GLY A 99 -7.15 3.48 1.47
CA GLY A 99 -7.06 2.67 2.69
C GLY A 99 -5.77 2.88 3.46
N MET A 100 -5.73 2.38 4.69
CA MET A 100 -4.55 2.49 5.57
C MET A 100 -3.31 1.80 4.99
N GLY A 101 -2.15 2.09 5.59
CA GLY A 101 -0.90 1.41 5.28
C GLY A 101 -1.01 -0.10 5.51
N GLY A 102 -0.35 -0.89 4.65
CA GLY A 102 -0.32 -2.36 4.78
C GLY A 102 -1.55 -3.13 4.30
N LEU A 103 -2.61 -2.44 3.83
CA LEU A 103 -3.84 -3.07 3.30
C LEU A 103 -3.71 -3.63 1.87
N GLY A 104 -2.56 -3.45 1.21
CA GLY A 104 -2.32 -4.03 -0.11
C GLY A 104 -2.83 -3.21 -1.30
N LYS A 105 -2.98 -1.89 -1.16
CA LYS A 105 -3.39 -1.00 -2.27
C LYS A 105 -2.47 -1.11 -3.49
N THR A 106 -1.17 -0.92 -3.28
CA THR A 106 -0.14 -1.08 -4.31
C THR A 106 -0.17 -2.49 -4.91
N ALA A 107 -0.36 -3.52 -4.08
CA ALA A 107 -0.46 -4.90 -4.56
C ALA A 107 -1.69 -5.11 -5.47
N LEU A 108 -2.85 -4.54 -5.12
CA LEU A 108 -4.03 -4.57 -5.98
C LEU A 108 -3.81 -3.79 -7.28
N ALA A 109 -3.20 -2.61 -7.23
CA ALA A 109 -2.85 -1.85 -8.43
C ALA A 109 -1.87 -2.63 -9.33
N GLN A 110 -0.88 -3.31 -8.75
CA GLN A 110 0.03 -4.18 -9.50
C GLN A 110 -0.69 -5.36 -10.16
N LEU A 111 -1.69 -5.96 -9.50
CA LEU A 111 -2.52 -7.02 -10.08
C LEU A 111 -3.30 -6.54 -11.31
N ILE A 112 -3.78 -5.29 -11.28
CA ILE A 112 -4.53 -4.69 -12.39
C ILE A 112 -3.60 -4.27 -13.52
N TYR A 113 -2.50 -3.59 -13.19
CA TYR A 113 -1.48 -3.17 -14.15
C TYR A 113 -0.92 -4.35 -14.95
N ASN A 114 -0.73 -5.49 -14.30
CA ASN A 114 -0.20 -6.69 -14.92
C ASN A 114 -1.26 -7.61 -15.55
N ASP A 115 -2.54 -7.24 -15.50
CA ASP A 115 -3.60 -8.02 -16.09
C ASP A 115 -3.50 -8.04 -17.63
N ASN A 116 -3.64 -9.23 -18.22
CA ASN A 116 -3.48 -9.40 -19.66
C ASN A 116 -4.55 -8.68 -20.46
N GLU A 117 -5.79 -8.60 -19.95
CA GLU A 117 -6.87 -7.93 -20.65
C GLU A 117 -6.71 -6.42 -20.59
N VAL A 118 -6.19 -5.88 -19.47
CA VAL A 118 -5.77 -4.48 -19.37
C VAL A 118 -4.68 -4.17 -20.40
N LYS A 119 -3.62 -4.98 -20.47
CA LYS A 119 -2.51 -4.78 -21.42
C LYS A 119 -2.93 -4.86 -22.89
N LYS A 120 -4.00 -5.59 -23.21
CA LYS A 120 -4.56 -5.66 -24.58
C LYS A 120 -5.52 -4.51 -24.89
N HIS A 121 -6.21 -3.99 -23.87
CA HIS A 121 -7.28 -3.01 -24.04
C HIS A 121 -6.79 -1.57 -24.22
N PHE A 122 -5.61 -1.25 -23.67
CA PHE A 122 -5.01 0.08 -23.74
C PHE A 122 -3.78 0.06 -24.64
N ASP A 123 -3.60 1.12 -25.44
CA ASP A 123 -2.42 1.29 -26.29
C ASP A 123 -1.15 1.41 -25.44
N ARG A 124 -1.26 2.05 -24.28
CA ARG A 124 -0.17 2.19 -23.29
C ARG A 124 -0.67 2.03 -21.86
N VAL A 125 0.17 1.40 -21.04
CA VAL A 125 -0.07 1.17 -19.63
C VAL A 125 1.15 1.65 -18.83
N ILE A 126 0.96 2.71 -18.05
CA ILE A 126 2.03 3.51 -17.45
C ILE A 126 1.94 3.36 -15.93
N TRP A 127 3.08 3.14 -15.26
CA TRP A 127 3.16 3.09 -13.79
C TRP A 127 4.06 4.21 -13.30
N VAL A 128 3.56 5.02 -12.37
CA VAL A 128 4.33 6.08 -11.72
C VAL A 128 4.14 6.00 -10.22
N CYS A 129 5.25 5.82 -9.50
CA CYS A 129 5.29 5.93 -8.04
C CYS A 129 5.46 7.40 -7.67
N VAL A 130 4.56 7.93 -6.83
CA VAL A 130 4.60 9.34 -6.40
C VAL A 130 5.34 9.50 -5.09
N SER A 131 4.99 8.68 -4.08
CA SER A 131 5.57 8.39 -2.74
C SER A 131 6.29 9.49 -1.92
N ASP A 132 6.99 10.44 -2.53
CA ASP A 132 7.65 11.59 -1.89
C ASP A 132 6.71 12.80 -1.74
N LEU A 133 7.25 13.91 -1.21
CA LEU A 133 6.62 15.22 -1.35
C LEU A 133 6.31 15.47 -2.82
N PHE A 134 5.02 15.61 -3.16
CA PHE A 134 4.60 15.76 -4.55
C PHE A 134 5.45 16.81 -5.28
N ASP A 135 6.02 16.41 -6.41
CA ASP A 135 6.76 17.25 -7.35
C ASP A 135 6.19 16.98 -8.74
N GLU A 136 5.46 17.95 -9.26
CA GLU A 136 4.78 17.85 -10.56
C GLU A 136 5.77 17.58 -11.70
N LYS A 137 6.98 18.15 -11.65
CA LYS A 137 7.99 17.89 -12.68
C LYS A 137 8.50 16.45 -12.59
N LYS A 138 8.77 15.95 -11.39
CA LYS A 138 9.20 14.56 -11.18
C LYS A 138 8.15 13.57 -11.73
N VAL A 139 6.88 13.80 -11.41
CA VAL A 139 5.77 12.99 -11.91
C VAL A 139 5.63 13.10 -13.42
N ALA A 140 5.68 14.32 -13.98
CA ALA A 140 5.59 14.53 -15.42
C ALA A 140 6.70 13.79 -16.19
N ARG A 141 7.95 13.84 -15.70
CA ARG A 141 9.07 13.09 -16.29
C ARG A 141 8.85 11.59 -16.25
N ALA A 142 8.39 11.05 -15.12
CA ALA A 142 8.10 9.63 -14.98
C ALA A 142 6.99 9.17 -15.95
N ILE A 143 5.97 10.01 -16.17
CA ILE A 143 4.92 9.76 -17.16
C ILE A 143 5.51 9.72 -18.58
N ILE A 144 6.33 10.71 -18.96
CA ILE A 144 7.00 10.76 -20.27
C ILE A 144 7.85 9.51 -20.50
N GLN A 145 8.64 9.10 -19.50
CA GLN A 145 9.46 7.89 -19.56
C GLN A 145 8.61 6.62 -19.76
N GLY A 146 7.41 6.55 -19.17
CA GLY A 146 6.51 5.42 -19.36
C GLY A 146 5.73 5.45 -20.69
N LEU A 147 5.61 6.63 -21.33
CA LEU A 147 4.99 6.78 -22.65
C LEU A 147 5.93 6.38 -23.79
N GLU A 148 7.21 6.72 -23.63
CA GLU A 148 8.24 6.49 -24.64
C GLU A 148 8.67 5.03 -24.67
N LYS A 149 8.81 4.46 -25.89
CA LYS A 149 9.39 3.13 -26.04
C LYS A 149 10.88 3.20 -25.79
N LEU A 150 11.42 2.15 -25.14
CA LEU A 150 12.87 1.94 -25.02
C LEU A 150 13.51 2.05 -26.41
N GLY A 151 14.34 3.07 -26.63
CA GLY A 151 15.10 3.25 -27.87
C GLY A 151 14.92 4.59 -28.60
N ASP A 152 13.88 5.39 -28.28
CA ASP A 152 13.63 6.66 -28.99
C ASP A 152 14.56 7.82 -28.57
N GLY A 153 15.55 7.56 -27.69
CA GLY A 153 16.56 8.55 -27.27
C GLY A 153 16.00 9.75 -26.49
N ALA A 154 14.69 9.84 -26.32
CA ALA A 154 13.99 11.01 -25.84
C ALA A 154 13.92 11.14 -24.30
N ALA A 155 14.17 10.06 -23.56
CA ALA A 155 14.22 10.06 -22.10
C ALA A 155 15.50 10.73 -21.54
N TYR A 156 16.51 10.98 -22.37
CA TYR A 156 17.76 11.61 -21.94
C TYR A 156 17.62 13.14 -21.86
N GLY A 157 17.97 13.72 -20.70
CA GLY A 157 18.05 15.18 -20.53
C GLY A 157 16.80 15.89 -20.02
N LEU A 158 15.80 15.16 -19.50
CA LEU A 158 14.57 15.78 -18.98
C LEU A 158 14.75 16.60 -17.69
N GLU A 159 15.87 16.45 -16.99
CA GLU A 159 16.09 17.05 -15.66
C GLU A 159 16.05 18.59 -15.64
N SER A 160 16.54 19.24 -16.70
CA SER A 160 16.58 20.69 -16.79
C SER A 160 15.35 21.32 -17.43
N ASN A 161 14.39 20.52 -17.92
CA ASN A 161 13.28 21.05 -18.70
C ASN A 161 12.26 21.83 -17.82
N PRO A 162 11.75 22.97 -18.32
CA PRO A 162 10.63 23.67 -17.70
C PRO A 162 9.38 22.79 -17.62
N LEU A 163 8.51 23.04 -16.64
CA LEU A 163 7.25 22.29 -16.48
C LEU A 163 6.38 22.38 -17.73
N GLN A 164 6.27 23.57 -18.34
CA GLN A 164 5.52 23.78 -19.57
C GLN A 164 5.92 22.79 -20.68
N PHE A 165 7.22 22.61 -20.91
CA PHE A 165 7.73 21.69 -21.91
C PHE A 165 7.33 20.23 -21.61
N LEU A 166 7.39 19.84 -20.33
CA LEU A 166 7.00 18.48 -19.91
C LEU A 166 5.50 18.26 -20.13
N LEU A 167 4.66 19.24 -19.78
CA LEU A 167 3.21 19.15 -19.96
C LEU A 167 2.82 19.12 -21.45
N GLU A 168 3.43 19.94 -22.29
CA GLU A 168 3.25 19.90 -23.76
C GLU A 168 3.68 18.56 -24.33
N ARG A 169 4.82 18.03 -23.87
CA ARG A 169 5.31 16.72 -24.31
C ARG A 169 4.34 15.60 -23.94
N ILE A 170 3.78 15.60 -22.73
CA ILE A 170 2.75 14.63 -22.32
C ILE A 170 1.53 14.75 -23.22
N SER A 171 0.98 15.96 -23.37
CA SER A 171 -0.20 16.22 -24.18
C SER A 171 -0.05 15.69 -25.62
N ASN A 172 1.07 16.03 -26.27
CA ASN A 172 1.37 15.57 -27.63
C ASN A 172 1.57 14.05 -27.70
N SER A 173 2.15 13.43 -26.67
CA SER A 173 2.43 11.99 -26.65
C SER A 173 1.19 11.13 -26.44
N ILE A 174 0.19 11.65 -25.70
CA ILE A 174 -1.06 10.92 -25.45
C ILE A 174 -2.17 11.26 -26.44
N GLN A 175 -1.95 12.25 -27.32
CA GLN A 175 -2.97 12.69 -28.27
C GLN A 175 -3.45 11.53 -29.15
N GLY A 176 -4.75 11.23 -29.07
CA GLY A 176 -5.37 10.12 -29.81
C GLY A 176 -4.96 8.72 -29.33
N MET A 177 -4.25 8.61 -28.20
CA MET A 177 -3.84 7.35 -27.58
C MET A 177 -4.79 6.99 -26.44
N LYS A 178 -5.25 5.74 -26.42
CA LYS A 178 -6.02 5.19 -25.31
C LYS A 178 -5.07 4.64 -24.25
N TYR A 179 -4.84 5.39 -23.18
CA TYR A 179 -3.86 5.03 -22.15
C TYR A 179 -4.51 4.60 -20.83
N PHE A 180 -3.78 3.81 -20.06
CA PHE A 180 -4.05 3.52 -18.65
C PHE A 180 -2.88 3.99 -17.80
N LEU A 181 -3.12 4.94 -16.90
CA LEU A 181 -2.10 5.52 -16.04
C LEU A 181 -2.34 5.11 -14.59
N VAL A 182 -1.37 4.45 -13.96
CA VAL A 182 -1.37 4.16 -12.53
C VAL A 182 -0.48 5.15 -11.81
N LEU A 183 -1.07 5.91 -10.88
CA LEU A 183 -0.38 6.79 -9.93
C LEU A 183 -0.41 6.13 -8.54
N ASP A 184 0.71 5.55 -8.13
CA ASP A 184 0.83 4.80 -6.88
C ASP A 184 1.35 5.66 -5.71
N ASP A 185 0.78 5.43 -4.53
CA ASP A 185 1.06 6.12 -3.25
C ASP A 185 0.99 7.65 -3.36
N VAL A 186 -0.09 8.15 -3.97
CA VAL A 186 -0.33 9.58 -4.15
C VAL A 186 -0.53 10.27 -2.80
N TRP A 187 0.27 11.30 -2.57
CA TRP A 187 0.27 12.13 -1.38
C TRP A 187 0.43 13.60 -1.77
N ASP A 188 -0.45 14.49 -1.33
CA ASP A 188 -0.42 15.90 -1.72
C ASP A 188 0.01 16.85 -0.57
N GLY A 189 0.13 16.33 0.65
CA GLY A 189 0.45 17.13 1.84
C GLY A 189 -0.55 18.26 2.11
N ASN A 190 -1.83 18.09 1.73
CA ASN A 190 -2.93 19.05 1.85
C ASN A 190 -2.76 20.34 1.04
N LYS A 191 -2.15 20.28 -0.14
CA LYS A 191 -1.87 21.47 -0.97
C LYS A 191 -2.66 21.58 -2.26
N GLY A 192 -3.51 20.61 -2.62
CA GLY A 192 -4.60 20.70 -3.61
C GLY A 192 -4.25 21.14 -5.06
N GLU A 193 -3.68 22.33 -5.23
CA GLU A 193 -3.45 23.05 -6.49
C GLU A 193 -2.32 22.48 -7.35
N ARG A 194 -1.51 21.56 -6.81
CA ARG A 194 -0.28 21.11 -7.49
C ARG A 194 -0.53 20.15 -8.66
N TRP A 195 -1.75 19.65 -8.84
CA TRP A 195 -2.10 18.65 -9.86
C TRP A 195 -2.78 19.21 -11.11
N GLU A 196 -3.16 20.50 -11.11
CA GLU A 196 -4.00 21.07 -12.17
C GLU A 196 -3.32 21.06 -13.55
N GLY A 197 -2.00 21.30 -13.60
CA GLY A 197 -1.23 21.23 -14.84
C GLY A 197 -1.28 19.84 -15.47
N LEU A 198 -0.91 18.82 -14.70
CA LEU A 198 -1.01 17.41 -15.12
C LEU A 198 -2.44 17.01 -15.50
N LYS A 199 -3.45 17.31 -14.68
CA LYS A 199 -4.86 16.99 -14.99
C LYS A 199 -5.32 17.60 -16.31
N THR A 200 -4.88 18.82 -16.59
CA THR A 200 -5.18 19.51 -17.86
C THR A 200 -4.54 18.80 -19.05
N THR A 201 -3.39 18.13 -18.88
CA THR A 201 -2.79 17.34 -19.98
C THR A 201 -3.51 16.03 -20.22
N PHE A 202 -4.06 15.39 -19.18
CA PHE A 202 -4.65 14.07 -19.31
C PHE A 202 -5.80 14.04 -20.32
N LYS A 203 -6.66 15.07 -20.35
CA LYS A 203 -7.82 15.17 -21.26
C LYS A 203 -7.52 15.05 -22.76
N PHE A 204 -6.26 15.16 -23.18
CA PHE A 204 -5.88 15.02 -24.59
C PHE A 204 -5.79 13.55 -25.07
N GLY A 205 -5.92 12.59 -24.15
CA GLY A 205 -6.03 11.16 -24.49
C GLY A 205 -7.27 10.81 -25.32
N ALA A 206 -7.25 9.64 -25.95
CA ALA A 206 -8.43 9.11 -26.63
C ALA A 206 -9.54 8.73 -25.62
N PRO A 207 -10.82 8.76 -26.05
CA PRO A 207 -11.93 8.20 -25.28
C PRO A 207 -11.64 6.76 -24.81
N GLY A 208 -12.15 6.42 -23.63
CA GLY A 208 -11.80 5.17 -22.96
C GLY A 208 -10.48 5.18 -22.19
N SER A 209 -9.69 6.27 -22.18
CA SER A 209 -8.51 6.39 -21.30
C SER A 209 -8.90 6.41 -19.83
N ARG A 210 -8.06 5.86 -18.95
CA ARG A 210 -8.36 5.68 -17.52
C ARG A 210 -7.16 6.00 -16.63
N ILE A 211 -7.43 6.51 -15.43
CA ILE A 211 -6.41 6.71 -14.39
C ILE A 211 -6.78 5.86 -13.17
N LEU A 212 -5.80 5.17 -12.60
CA LEU A 212 -5.90 4.48 -11.31
C LEU A 212 -4.99 5.16 -10.30
N VAL A 213 -5.54 5.56 -9.18
CA VAL A 213 -4.80 6.19 -8.07
C VAL A 213 -4.79 5.25 -6.88
N THR A 214 -3.65 5.12 -6.19
CA THR A 214 -3.63 4.56 -4.83
C THR A 214 -3.25 5.63 -3.83
N THR A 215 -3.97 5.70 -2.71
CA THR A 215 -3.68 6.70 -1.67
C THR A 215 -4.17 6.24 -0.30
N ARG A 216 -3.63 6.84 0.76
CA ARG A 216 -4.13 6.66 2.13
C ARG A 216 -5.20 7.67 2.49
N ASP A 217 -5.38 8.70 1.67
CA ASP A 217 -6.21 9.85 1.97
C ASP A 217 -7.35 9.99 0.96
N VAL A 218 -8.59 9.93 1.44
CA VAL A 218 -9.78 10.08 0.60
C VAL A 218 -9.88 11.49 -0.02
N THR A 219 -9.29 12.50 0.61
CA THR A 219 -9.29 13.87 0.07
C THR A 219 -8.43 13.95 -1.20
N VAL A 220 -7.31 13.23 -1.23
CA VAL A 220 -6.46 13.08 -2.42
C VAL A 220 -7.23 12.39 -3.56
N ALA A 221 -7.98 11.32 -3.26
CA ALA A 221 -8.81 10.64 -4.26
C ALA A 221 -9.82 11.58 -4.92
N LYS A 222 -10.51 12.41 -4.12
CA LYS A 222 -11.46 13.40 -4.62
C LYS A 222 -10.79 14.51 -5.44
N MET A 223 -9.63 14.99 -4.99
CA MET A 223 -8.85 16.01 -5.69
C MET A 223 -8.32 15.52 -7.05
N MET A 224 -8.04 14.22 -7.17
CA MET A 224 -7.70 13.55 -8.43
C MET A 224 -8.91 13.29 -9.35
N GLY A 225 -10.11 13.75 -8.95
CA GLY A 225 -11.32 13.69 -9.76
C GLY A 225 -12.11 12.39 -9.64
N SER A 226 -11.82 11.52 -8.66
CA SER A 226 -12.62 10.31 -8.46
C SER A 226 -13.99 10.65 -7.88
N SER A 227 -15.04 10.21 -8.58
CA SER A 227 -16.41 10.23 -8.07
C SER A 227 -16.59 9.25 -6.91
N SER A 228 -17.59 9.45 -6.05
CA SER A 228 -17.82 8.58 -4.88
C SER A 228 -17.99 7.09 -5.25
N SER A 229 -18.58 6.78 -6.40
CA SER A 229 -18.73 5.41 -6.91
C SER A 229 -17.40 4.79 -7.39
N GLN A 230 -16.42 5.62 -7.76
CA GLN A 230 -15.12 5.21 -8.29
C GLN A 230 -14.04 5.17 -7.20
N ILE A 231 -14.40 5.38 -5.93
CA ILE A 231 -13.52 5.24 -4.78
C ILE A 231 -13.75 3.86 -4.14
N ILE A 232 -12.71 3.04 -4.17
CA ILE A 232 -12.70 1.70 -3.59
C ILE A 232 -11.93 1.75 -2.28
N PHE A 233 -12.67 1.64 -1.18
CA PHE A 233 -12.10 1.54 0.15
C PHE A 233 -11.65 0.10 0.41
N LEU A 234 -10.35 -0.10 0.54
CA LEU A 234 -9.84 -1.41 0.95
C LEU A 234 -10.12 -1.64 2.42
N GLU A 235 -10.85 -2.72 2.68
CA GLU A 235 -11.06 -3.23 4.02
C GLU A 235 -9.96 -4.21 4.42
N LYS A 236 -9.97 -4.61 5.68
CA LYS A 236 -9.11 -5.70 6.17
C LYS A 236 -9.50 -7.00 5.47
N LEU A 237 -8.50 -7.87 5.25
CA LEU A 237 -8.76 -9.24 4.83
C LEU A 237 -9.45 -10.01 5.95
N THR A 238 -10.24 -11.00 5.57
CA THR A 238 -10.71 -12.05 6.49
C THR A 238 -9.54 -12.94 6.93
N ASP A 239 -9.71 -13.67 8.03
CA ASP A 239 -8.67 -14.60 8.50
C ASP A 239 -8.38 -15.70 7.46
N GLU A 240 -9.37 -16.16 6.71
CA GLU A 240 -9.19 -17.12 5.61
C GLU A 240 -8.42 -16.54 4.43
N GLN A 241 -8.64 -15.26 4.09
CA GLN A 241 -7.84 -14.57 3.07
C GLN A 241 -6.40 -14.35 3.55
N CYS A 242 -6.20 -13.97 4.81
CA CYS A 242 -4.87 -13.91 5.41
C CYS A 242 -4.18 -15.27 5.42
N TRP A 243 -4.91 -16.34 5.73
CA TRP A 243 -4.42 -17.70 5.66
C TRP A 243 -3.99 -18.06 4.23
N SER A 244 -4.80 -17.72 3.23
CA SER A 244 -4.46 -17.95 1.82
C SER A 244 -3.12 -17.29 1.44
N VAL A 245 -2.88 -16.05 1.91
CA VAL A 245 -1.60 -15.35 1.73
C VAL A 245 -0.45 -16.08 2.43
N VAL A 246 -0.62 -16.45 3.71
CA VAL A 246 0.41 -17.17 4.48
C VAL A 246 0.72 -18.53 3.84
N LYS A 247 -0.31 -19.31 3.49
CA LYS A 247 -0.20 -20.61 2.82
C LYS A 247 0.60 -20.48 1.53
N HIS A 248 0.23 -19.52 0.69
CA HIS A 248 0.90 -19.32 -0.59
C HIS A 248 2.41 -19.04 -0.41
N ILE A 249 2.76 -18.21 0.57
CA ILE A 249 4.16 -17.81 0.82
C ILE A 249 4.96 -18.90 1.53
N ALA A 250 4.41 -19.51 2.57
CA ALA A 250 5.13 -20.45 3.42
C ALA A 250 5.20 -21.86 2.83
N LEU A 251 4.14 -22.29 2.15
CA LEU A 251 4.00 -23.67 1.71
C LEU A 251 4.35 -23.89 0.24
N GLU A 252 4.26 -22.86 -0.62
CA GLU A 252 4.54 -22.99 -2.06
C GLU A 252 3.81 -24.17 -2.72
N GLY A 253 2.57 -24.43 -2.30
CA GLY A 253 1.75 -25.55 -2.82
C GLY A 253 1.94 -26.89 -2.11
N ARG A 254 2.75 -26.96 -1.05
CA ARG A 254 2.85 -28.16 -0.19
C ARG A 254 1.61 -28.32 0.67
N ASP A 255 1.20 -29.57 0.85
CA ASP A 255 0.15 -29.96 1.80
C ASP A 255 0.81 -30.54 3.06
N ASP A 256 0.88 -29.70 4.11
CA ASP A 256 1.50 -30.04 5.40
C ASP A 256 0.55 -29.62 6.51
N GLN A 257 -0.09 -30.60 7.15
CA GLN A 257 -1.13 -30.38 8.17
C GLN A 257 -0.62 -29.64 9.40
N ASN A 258 0.64 -29.85 9.79
CA ASN A 258 1.23 -29.18 10.95
C ASN A 258 1.48 -27.70 10.65
N LEU A 259 2.01 -27.41 9.46
CA LEU A 259 2.21 -26.03 9.02
C LEU A 259 0.89 -25.32 8.71
N GLU A 260 -0.15 -26.05 8.31
CA GLU A 260 -1.50 -25.49 8.18
C GLU A 260 -2.02 -24.96 9.51
N LYS A 261 -1.94 -25.76 10.59
CA LYS A 261 -2.39 -25.32 11.91
C LYS A 261 -1.65 -24.05 12.37
N ILE A 262 -0.32 -24.06 12.29
CA ILE A 262 0.51 -22.90 12.66
C ILE A 262 0.20 -21.69 11.79
N GLY A 263 0.03 -21.91 10.49
CA GLY A 263 -0.25 -20.86 9.53
C GLY A 263 -1.60 -20.18 9.73
N ARG A 264 -2.63 -20.94 10.15
CA ARG A 264 -3.94 -20.39 10.53
C ARG A 264 -3.85 -19.56 11.81
N GLU A 265 -3.13 -20.02 12.83
CA GLU A 265 -2.88 -19.22 14.05
C GLU A 265 -2.13 -17.90 13.73
N ILE A 266 -1.19 -17.94 12.77
CA ILE A 266 -0.51 -16.74 12.27
C ILE A 266 -1.52 -15.80 11.58
N ALA A 267 -2.38 -16.33 10.70
CA ALA A 267 -3.36 -15.54 9.96
C ALA A 267 -4.31 -14.78 10.89
N GLU A 268 -4.82 -15.43 11.94
CA GLU A 268 -5.66 -14.81 12.98
C GLU A 268 -4.93 -13.69 13.73
N LYS A 269 -3.60 -13.82 13.91
CA LYS A 269 -2.76 -12.78 14.53
C LYS A 269 -2.45 -11.62 13.59
N CYS A 270 -2.57 -11.80 12.27
CA CYS A 270 -2.39 -10.71 11.30
C CYS A 270 -3.50 -9.66 11.35
N LYS A 271 -4.65 -9.97 11.98
CA LYS A 271 -5.80 -9.05 12.12
C LYS A 271 -6.22 -8.42 10.78
N GLY A 272 -6.19 -9.25 9.73
CA GLY A 272 -6.61 -8.87 8.38
C GLY A 272 -5.65 -7.95 7.63
N LEU A 273 -4.40 -7.78 8.07
CA LEU A 273 -3.38 -6.98 7.37
C LEU A 273 -2.56 -7.87 6.41
N PRO A 274 -2.68 -7.70 5.07
CA PRO A 274 -1.89 -8.45 4.09
C PRO A 274 -0.38 -8.34 4.32
N LEU A 275 0.12 -7.16 4.70
CA LEU A 275 1.55 -6.98 4.96
C LEU A 275 2.03 -7.83 6.14
N ALA A 276 1.23 -7.94 7.21
CA ALA A 276 1.55 -8.80 8.35
C ALA A 276 1.55 -10.27 7.94
N ALA A 277 0.54 -10.70 7.19
CA ALA A 277 0.45 -12.07 6.66
C ALA A 277 1.65 -12.41 5.77
N LYS A 278 2.05 -11.50 4.88
CA LYS A 278 3.23 -11.67 4.03
C LYS A 278 4.51 -11.82 4.84
N THR A 279 4.73 -10.93 5.81
CA THR A 279 5.93 -10.93 6.65
C THR A 279 6.01 -12.20 7.49
N LEU A 280 4.95 -12.56 8.21
CA LEU A 280 4.93 -13.74 9.07
C LEU A 280 4.98 -15.05 8.27
N GLY A 281 4.31 -15.12 7.11
CA GLY A 281 4.43 -16.25 6.20
C GLY A 281 5.85 -16.43 5.66
N SER A 282 6.55 -15.33 5.35
CA SER A 282 7.94 -15.38 4.91
C SER A 282 8.88 -15.88 6.02
N LEU A 283 8.64 -15.45 7.27
CA LEU A 283 9.39 -15.95 8.43
C LEU A 283 9.14 -17.45 8.65
N LEU A 284 7.89 -17.89 8.56
CA LEU A 284 7.54 -19.31 8.64
C LEU A 284 8.26 -20.13 7.57
N LYS A 285 8.28 -19.66 6.31
CA LYS A 285 9.03 -20.29 5.22
C LYS A 285 10.49 -20.49 5.62
N ASN A 286 11.16 -19.43 6.05
CA ASN A 286 12.59 -19.47 6.40
C ASN A 286 12.86 -20.43 7.56
N TRP A 287 12.00 -20.43 8.59
CA TRP A 287 12.12 -21.38 9.70
C TRP A 287 12.02 -22.83 9.23
N THR A 288 11.05 -23.14 8.37
CA THR A 288 10.90 -24.51 7.85
C THR A 288 12.08 -24.97 6.98
N CYS A 289 12.77 -24.06 6.31
CA CYS A 289 13.97 -24.37 5.54
C CYS A 289 15.18 -24.65 6.44
N LEU A 290 15.38 -23.84 7.48
CA LEU A 290 16.51 -23.97 8.42
C LEU A 290 16.46 -25.29 9.18
N TRP A 291 15.31 -25.62 9.77
CA TRP A 291 15.12 -26.87 10.52
C TRP A 291 15.33 -28.12 9.65
N ARG A 292 14.93 -28.09 8.37
CA ARG A 292 15.21 -29.20 7.45
C ARG A 292 16.69 -29.35 7.16
N GLY A 293 17.39 -28.23 6.94
CA GLY A 293 18.83 -28.22 6.70
C GLY A 293 19.63 -28.80 7.87
N GLU A 294 19.22 -28.51 9.10
CA GLU A 294 19.84 -29.07 10.30
C GLU A 294 19.58 -30.57 10.43
N ILE A 295 18.37 -31.06 10.13
CA ILE A 295 18.06 -32.50 10.18
C ILE A 295 18.84 -33.27 9.11
N SER A 296 18.96 -32.74 7.89
CA SER A 296 19.73 -33.38 6.81
C SER A 296 21.25 -33.36 7.00
N ASN A 297 21.78 -32.61 7.98
CA ASN A 297 23.20 -32.60 8.34
C ASN A 297 23.53 -33.54 9.51
N VAL A 298 22.53 -34.24 10.05
CA VAL A 298 22.66 -35.18 11.18
C VAL A 298 22.50 -36.64 10.72
N GLU A 299 22.22 -36.86 9.43
CA GLU A 299 22.31 -38.17 8.74
C GLU A 299 23.61 -38.28 7.93
#